data_AF-R7LCF6-F1
#
_entry.id   AF-R7LCF6-F1
#
_cell.length_a   1.000
_cell.length_b   1.000
_cell.length_c   1.000
_cell.angle_alpha   90.00
_cell.angle_beta   90.00
_cell.angle_gamma   90.00
#
_symmetry.space_group_name_H-M   'P 1'
#
loop_
_entity.id
_entity.type
_entity.pdbx_description
1 polymer ?
#
loop_
_entity_poly.entity_id
_entity_poly.type
_entity_poly.pdbx_seq_one_letter_code
_entity_poly.pdbx_strand_id
1 'polypeptide(L)'
;MAQKFIITAQGHFRLGDVRLHKHLLEPGDTCYGGGFYQIDHLSNRLLLDGASYDYGRPLWDRLIYSQTPLKVPEAYRGMQIVYHPEDQFADDLVITHELPIEYV
;
A
#
# COMPACT_ATOMS: atom_id res chain seq x y z
N MET A 1 -15.76 2.29 -10.63
CA MET A 1 -14.34 2.00 -10.38
C MET A 1 -14.10 2.27 -8.89
N ALA A 2 -12.99 1.81 -8.31
CA ALA A 2 -12.71 2.04 -6.90
C ALA A 2 -11.23 2.40 -6.70
N GLN A 3 -10.97 3.19 -5.65
CA GLN A 3 -9.64 3.57 -5.20
C GLN A 3 -8.94 2.34 -4.64
N LYS A 4 -7.97 1.81 -5.40
CA LYS A 4 -7.24 0.58 -5.08
C LYS A 4 -5.75 0.84 -5.06
N PHE A 5 -5.05 0.08 -4.23
CA PHE A 5 -3.59 0.09 -4.19
C PHE A 5 -3.04 -1.33 -4.25
N ILE A 6 -1.79 -1.45 -4.66
CA ILE A 6 -0.99 -2.67 -4.58
C ILE A 6 0.39 -2.36 -4.00
N ILE A 7 1.03 -3.39 -3.47
CA ILE A 7 2.45 -3.41 -3.19
C ILE A 7 3.12 -4.52 -4.01
N THR A 8 4.36 -4.30 -4.38
CA THR A 8 5.16 -5.29 -5.14
C THR A 8 6.33 -5.79 -4.33
N ALA A 9 6.93 -6.91 -4.75
CA ALA A 9 8.14 -7.47 -4.15
C ALA A 9 9.32 -6.50 -4.15
N GLN A 10 9.36 -5.61 -5.14
CA GLN A 10 10.38 -4.59 -5.31
C GLN A 10 10.09 -3.31 -4.50
N GLY A 11 9.04 -3.31 -3.67
CA GLY A 11 8.65 -2.19 -2.84
C GLY A 11 7.85 -1.10 -3.54
N HIS A 12 7.48 -1.24 -4.82
CA HIS A 12 6.62 -0.26 -5.48
C HIS A 12 5.22 -0.26 -4.85
N PHE A 13 4.82 0.92 -4.40
CA PHE A 13 3.47 1.23 -3.96
C PHE A 13 2.76 1.97 -5.10
N ARG A 14 1.77 1.32 -5.71
CA ARG A 14 1.00 1.90 -6.82
C ARG A 14 -0.47 1.93 -6.45
N LEU A 15 -1.13 3.03 -6.80
CA LEU A 15 -2.53 3.27 -6.47
C LEU A 15 -3.24 3.99 -7.62
N GLY A 16 -4.55 3.81 -7.70
CA GLY A 16 -5.38 4.51 -8.66
C GLY A 16 -6.84 4.07 -8.63
N ASP A 17 -7.68 4.78 -9.39
CA ASP A 17 -9.08 4.40 -9.60
C ASP A 17 -9.19 3.35 -10.71
N VAL A 18 -9.23 2.07 -10.33
CA VAL A 18 -9.20 0.95 -11.27
C VAL A 18 -10.28 -0.08 -10.98
N ARG A 19 -10.62 -0.88 -11.99
CA ARG A 19 -11.56 -2.00 -11.82
C ARG A 19 -10.93 -3.19 -11.11
N LEU A 20 -9.71 -3.57 -11.48
CA LEU A 20 -8.98 -4.73 -10.95
C LEU A 20 -7.61 -4.31 -10.46
N HIS A 21 -7.11 -4.94 -9.39
CA HIS A 21 -5.80 -4.62 -8.81
C HIS A 21 -4.67 -4.89 -9.80
N LYS A 22 -4.84 -5.88 -10.67
CA LYS A 22 -3.87 -6.20 -11.72
C LYS A 22 -3.61 -5.07 -12.72
N HIS A 23 -4.52 -4.09 -12.84
CA HIS A 23 -4.31 -2.94 -13.72
C HIS A 23 -3.27 -1.96 -13.17
N LEU A 24 -2.91 -2.09 -11.89
CA LEU A 24 -1.82 -1.33 -11.27
C LEU A 24 -0.46 -2.04 -11.41
N LEU A 25 -0.42 -3.29 -11.89
CA LEU A 25 0.83 -4.02 -12.09
C LEU A 25 1.45 -3.68 -13.44
N GLU A 26 2.77 -3.58 -13.44
CA GLU A 26 3.59 -3.47 -14.63
C GLU A 26 4.16 -4.85 -15.04
N PRO A 27 4.56 -5.03 -16.30
CA PRO A 27 5.20 -6.26 -16.75
C PRO A 27 6.44 -6.60 -15.90
N GLY A 28 6.47 -7.81 -15.33
CA GLY A 28 7.57 -8.29 -14.50
C GLY A 28 7.40 -8.03 -12.99
N ASP A 29 6.36 -7.30 -12.58
CA ASP A 29 6.07 -7.13 -11.16
C ASP A 29 5.61 -8.43 -10.51
N THR A 30 6.09 -8.65 -9.30
CA THR A 30 5.53 -9.66 -8.41
C THR A 30 4.66 -8.96 -7.39
N CYS A 31 3.34 -9.15 -7.47
CA CYS A 31 2.39 -8.55 -6.53
C CYS A 31 2.52 -9.18 -5.15
N TYR A 32 2.69 -8.35 -4.12
CA TYR A 32 2.69 -8.74 -2.70
C TYR A 32 1.36 -8.43 -2.03
N GLY A 33 0.29 -8.26 -2.81
CA GLY A 33 -1.06 -7.97 -2.33
C GLY A 33 -1.42 -6.50 -2.47
N GLY A 34 -2.60 -6.16 -1.99
CA GLY A 34 -3.14 -4.80 -2.10
C GLY A 34 -4.47 -4.67 -1.39
N GLY A 35 -5.13 -3.54 -1.57
CA GLY A 35 -6.37 -3.21 -0.88
C GLY A 35 -7.03 -1.97 -1.46
N PHE A 36 -7.75 -1.25 -0.63
CA PHE A 36 -8.35 0.04 -0.98
C PHE A 36 -7.64 1.16 -0.24
N TYR A 37 -7.72 2.36 -0.81
CA TYR A 37 -7.13 3.53 -0.17
C TYR A 37 -8.13 4.67 -0.10
N GLN A 38 -7.92 5.53 0.88
CA GLN A 38 -8.58 6.81 1.01
C GLN A 38 -7.57 7.86 1.45
N ILE A 39 -7.71 9.08 0.94
CA ILE A 39 -6.87 10.21 1.34
C ILE A 39 -7.62 11.02 2.41
N ASP A 40 -7.04 11.13 3.60
CA ASP A 40 -7.45 12.10 4.62
C ASP A 40 -6.57 13.35 4.51
N HIS A 41 -7.10 14.37 3.84
CA HIS A 41 -6.42 15.64 3.65
C HIS A 41 -6.30 16.48 4.93
N LEU A 42 -7.16 16.27 5.92
CA LEU A 42 -7.14 17.05 7.17
C LEU A 42 -5.98 16.60 8.05
N SER A 43 -5.79 15.29 8.16
CA SER A 43 -4.72 14.69 8.97
C SER A 43 -3.44 14.41 8.18
N ASN A 44 -3.43 14.72 6.87
CA ASN A 44 -2.35 14.42 5.93
C ASN A 44 -1.96 12.93 5.91
N ARG A 45 -2.97 12.05 5.83
CA ARG A 45 -2.80 10.58 5.88
C ARG A 45 -3.31 9.90 4.62
N LEU A 46 -2.61 8.83 4.24
CA LEU A 46 -3.10 7.85 3.28
C LEU A 46 -3.56 6.62 4.07
N LEU A 47 -4.87 6.44 4.15
CA LEU A 47 -5.50 5.34 4.86
C LEU A 47 -5.65 4.17 3.89
N LEU A 48 -5.12 3.02 4.28
CA LEU A 48 -5.13 1.79 3.50
C LEU A 48 -5.93 0.75 4.26
N ASP A 49 -6.79 0.01 3.58
CA ASP A 49 -7.59 -1.04 4.22
C ASP A 49 -7.89 -2.21 3.26
N GLY A 50 -8.53 -3.22 3.83
CA GLY A 50 -9.06 -4.36 3.09
C GLY A 50 -8.01 -5.26 2.46
N ALA A 51 -8.49 -6.08 1.53
CA ALA A 51 -7.69 -7.01 0.75
C ALA A 51 -8.00 -6.93 -0.76
N SER A 52 -6.99 -7.20 -1.57
CA SER A 52 -7.17 -7.38 -3.01
C SER A 52 -7.92 -8.69 -3.26
N TYR A 53 -8.96 -8.63 -4.09
CA TYR A 53 -9.67 -9.84 -4.52
C TYR A 53 -8.76 -10.81 -5.30
N ASP A 54 -7.84 -10.25 -6.10
CA ASP A 54 -6.97 -11.04 -6.99
C ASP A 54 -5.70 -11.53 -6.28
N TYR A 55 -5.20 -10.78 -5.28
CA TYR A 55 -3.88 -10.99 -4.68
C TYR A 55 -3.87 -11.11 -3.15
N GLY A 56 -5.03 -11.01 -2.51
CA GLY A 56 -5.16 -11.03 -1.06
C GLY A 56 -4.67 -9.76 -0.37
N ARG A 57 -4.53 -9.85 0.95
CA ARG A 57 -4.05 -8.76 1.81
C ARG A 57 -2.62 -8.35 1.48
N PRO A 58 -2.25 -7.07 1.64
CA PRO A 58 -0.87 -6.64 1.49
C PRO A 58 0.04 -7.34 2.49
N LEU A 59 1.10 -7.98 1.98
CA LEU A 59 2.10 -8.69 2.77
C LEU A 59 3.19 -7.72 3.28
N TRP A 60 2.79 -6.76 4.12
CA TRP A 60 3.70 -5.76 4.71
C TRP A 60 4.88 -6.40 5.44
N ASP A 61 4.64 -7.48 6.19
CA ASP A 61 5.65 -8.22 6.93
C ASP A 61 6.81 -8.69 6.05
N ARG A 62 6.53 -9.03 4.77
CA ARG A 62 7.59 -9.45 3.85
C ARG A 62 8.51 -8.30 3.48
N LEU A 63 7.97 -7.11 3.24
CA LEU A 63 8.77 -5.92 2.95
C LEU A 63 9.56 -5.48 4.18
N ILE A 64 8.96 -5.56 5.36
CA ILE A 64 9.60 -5.20 6.64
C ILE A 64 10.75 -6.16 6.92
N TYR A 65 10.51 -7.47 6.82
CA TYR A 65 11.53 -8.49 7.04
C TYR A 65 12.68 -8.39 6.02
N SER A 66 12.38 -8.12 4.75
CA SER A 66 13.41 -7.95 3.72
C SER A 66 14.07 -6.57 3.73
N GLN A 67 13.65 -5.66 4.61
CA GLN A 67 14.10 -4.27 4.69
C GLN A 67 14.04 -3.55 3.33
N THR A 68 13.05 -3.91 2.50
CA THR A 68 12.87 -3.30 1.19
C THR A 68 12.20 -1.95 1.36
N PRO A 69 12.78 -0.84 0.86
CA PRO A 69 12.14 0.46 0.95
C PRO A 69 10.83 0.47 0.17
N LEU A 70 9.83 1.15 0.74
CA LEU A 70 8.58 1.40 0.05
C LEU A 70 8.77 2.58 -0.90
N LYS A 71 8.67 2.31 -2.19
CA LYS A 71 8.73 3.31 -3.26
C LYS A 71 7.36 3.94 -3.46
N VAL A 72 7.21 5.15 -2.96
CA VAL A 72 5.94 5.89 -2.92
C VAL A 72 5.99 7.01 -3.96
N PRO A 73 4.92 7.26 -4.74
CA PRO A 73 4.91 8.36 -5.70
C PRO A 73 5.15 9.72 -5.02
N GLU A 74 5.95 10.59 -5.65
CA GLU A 74 6.33 11.91 -5.14
C GLU A 74 5.12 12.77 -4.70
N ALA A 75 3.96 12.57 -5.32
CA ALA A 75 2.71 13.25 -4.99
C ALA A 75 2.22 13.02 -3.53
N TYR A 76 2.69 11.96 -2.88
CA TYR A 76 2.34 11.60 -1.50
C TYR A 76 3.46 11.93 -0.50
N ARG A 77 4.46 12.71 -0.90
CA ARG A 77 5.56 13.11 -0.03
C ARG A 77 5.05 13.78 1.24
N GLY A 78 5.56 13.32 2.38
CA GLY A 78 5.22 13.84 3.71
C GLY A 78 3.88 13.36 4.26
N MET A 79 3.12 12.55 3.53
CA MET A 79 1.90 11.92 4.06
C MET A 79 2.26 10.70 4.93
N GLN A 80 1.50 10.49 6.00
CA GLN A 80 1.60 9.29 6.81
C GLN A 80 0.76 8.17 6.19
N ILE A 81 1.39 7.04 5.88
CA ILE A 81 0.70 5.86 5.33
C ILE A 81 0.32 4.95 6.49
N VAL A 82 -0.99 4.69 6.64
CA VAL A 82 -1.55 3.89 7.71
C VAL A 82 -2.35 2.76 7.11
N TYR A 83 -2.08 1.52 7.52
CA TYR A 83 -2.83 0.35 7.12
C TYR A 83 -3.70 -0.14 8.28
N HIS A 84 -5.00 -0.23 8.03
CA HIS A 84 -6.02 -0.78 8.91
C HIS A 84 -6.30 -2.24 8.49
N PRO A 85 -5.86 -3.23 9.28
CA PRO A 85 -6.16 -4.62 8.99
C PRO A 85 -7.68 -4.88 9.07
N GLU A 86 -8.19 -5.86 8.32
CA GLU A 86 -9.60 -6.27 8.43
C GLU A 86 -9.92 -6.93 9.78
N ASP A 87 -8.89 -7.42 10.49
CA ASP A 87 -9.06 -7.98 11.83
C ASP A 87 -9.31 -6.86 12.85
N GLN A 88 -10.53 -6.82 13.38
CA GLN A 88 -10.99 -5.83 14.36
C GLN A 88 -10.18 -5.80 15.67
N PHE A 89 -9.35 -6.82 15.92
CA PHE A 89 -8.48 -6.90 17.09
C PHE A 89 -7.03 -6.53 16.79
N ALA A 90 -6.69 -6.28 15.53
CA ALA A 90 -5.35 -5.88 15.14
C ALA A 90 -5.19 -4.36 15.24
N ASP A 91 -4.03 -3.93 15.74
CA ASP A 91 -3.67 -2.52 15.76
C ASP A 91 -3.37 -1.99 14.35
N ASP A 92 -3.57 -0.68 14.19
CA ASP A 92 -3.19 0.04 12.97
C ASP A 92 -1.69 -0.03 12.73
N LEU A 93 -1.29 -0.35 11.51
CA LEU A 93 0.10 -0.40 11.10
C LEU A 93 0.50 0.91 10.42
N VAL A 94 1.35 1.70 11.08
CA VAL A 94 1.89 2.93 10.48
C VAL A 94 3.10 2.60 9.60
N ILE A 95 2.84 2.36 8.33
CA ILE A 95 3.83 1.91 7.34
C ILE A 95 5.05 2.84 7.26
N THR A 96 4.83 4.15 7.36
CA THR A 96 5.92 5.15 7.33
C THR A 96 6.86 5.09 8.53
N HIS A 97 6.51 4.39 9.61
CA HIS A 97 7.40 4.14 10.74
C HIS A 97 8.12 2.79 10.63
N GLU A 98 7.49 1.81 9.99
CA GLU A 98 8.01 0.44 9.89
C GLU A 98 8.94 0.24 8.69
N LEU A 99 8.76 1.02 7.62
CA LEU A 99 9.53 0.89 6.37
C LEU A 99 10.25 2.20 6.02
N PRO A 100 11.48 2.13 5.50
CA PRO A 100 12.11 3.28 4.86
C PRO A 100 11.31 3.66 3.62
N ILE A 101 11.01 4.95 3.45
CA ILE A 101 10.25 5.46 2.32
C ILE A 101 11.21 6.08 1.30
N GLU A 102 11.13 5.61 0.06
CA GLU A 102 11.79 6.20 -1.10
C GLU A 102 10.71 6.86 -1.94
N TYR A 103 10.86 8.14 -2.27
CA TYR A 103 9.91 8.82 -3.15
C TYR A 103 10.38 8.75 -4.61
N VAL A 104 9.48 8.33 -5.51
CA VAL A 104 9.75 8.05 -6.93
C VAL A 104 8.79 8.77 -7.87
#